data_AF-A0AAW1IE79-F1
#
_entry.id   AF-A0AAW1IE79-F1
#
_cell.length_a   1.000
_cell.length_b   1.000
_cell.length_c   1.000
_cell.angle_alpha   90.00
_cell.angle_beta   90.00
_cell.angle_gamma   90.00
#
_symmetry.space_group_name_H-M   'P 1'
#
loop_
_entity.id
_entity.type
_entity.pdbx_description
1 polymer ?
#
loop_
_entity_poly.entity_id
_entity_poly.type
_entity_poly.pdbx_seq_one_letter_code
_entity_poly.pdbx_strand_id
1 'polypeptide(L)'
;MSNTGAVMQKTLLGWIISGAIADKVVSTSCNLSIDQGLDLKLSKFWDIEEVTSSQNNYTAEEKACEKHFIENYRRNEDGRFIVKLPLKENRQLSLGNSRDLAVKRFYALERKLCQQPTLKTQYTEFINEYVELGHMQRIHETKLHNADTNKSFYFPHHAVIKERGNCANSPP
;
A
#
# COMPACT_ATOMS: atom_id res chain seq x y z
N MET A 1 -50.12 -12.95 49.67
CA MET A 1 -49.23 -14.14 49.64
C MET A 1 -48.13 -13.87 48.63
N SER A 2 -46.95 -13.43 49.08
CA SER A 2 -45.83 -13.02 48.22
C SER A 2 -44.74 -14.08 48.24
N ASN A 3 -44.63 -14.85 47.15
CA ASN A 3 -43.63 -15.90 46.99
C ASN A 3 -42.28 -15.26 46.62
N THR A 4 -41.33 -15.21 47.57
CA THR A 4 -40.04 -14.51 47.46
C THR A 4 -38.87 -15.50 47.38
N GLY A 5 -38.95 -16.46 46.45
CA GLY A 5 -37.90 -17.45 46.20
C GLY A 5 -37.44 -17.47 44.73
N ALA A 6 -36.26 -18.03 44.48
CA ALA A 6 -35.73 -18.22 43.11
C ALA A 6 -36.59 -19.20 42.30
N VAL A 7 -36.84 -18.86 41.04
CA VAL A 7 -37.72 -19.59 40.12
C VAL A 7 -36.96 -19.92 38.83
N MET A 8 -37.14 -21.13 38.30
CA MET A 8 -36.65 -21.48 36.96
C MET A 8 -37.63 -21.04 35.88
N GLN A 9 -37.12 -20.41 34.83
CA GLN A 9 -37.88 -19.97 33.66
C GLN A 9 -37.24 -20.52 32.38
N LYS A 10 -38.06 -21.09 31.50
CA LYS A 10 -37.60 -21.63 30.22
C LYS A 10 -37.56 -20.53 29.16
N THR A 11 -36.42 -20.34 28.51
CA THR A 11 -36.24 -19.41 27.38
C THR A 11 -35.87 -20.16 26.10
N LEU A 12 -35.84 -19.44 24.97
CA LEU A 12 -35.41 -19.99 23.67
C LEU A 12 -33.95 -20.47 23.67
N LEU A 13 -33.11 -19.94 24.58
CA LEU A 13 -31.70 -20.33 24.72
C LEU A 13 -31.46 -21.37 25.82
N GLY A 14 -32.52 -21.85 26.49
CA GLY A 14 -32.43 -22.79 27.60
C GLY A 14 -33.09 -22.30 28.88
N TRP A 15 -32.93 -23.05 29.97
CA TRP A 15 -33.49 -22.72 31.28
C TRP A 15 -32.61 -21.69 32.00
N ILE A 16 -33.25 -20.68 32.60
CA ILE A 16 -32.61 -19.66 33.43
C ILE A 16 -33.22 -19.65 34.83
N ILE A 17 -32.48 -19.18 35.83
CA ILE A 17 -32.96 -19.03 37.21
C ILE A 17 -33.07 -17.54 37.53
N SER A 18 -34.21 -17.07 38.05
CA SER A 18 -34.46 -15.68 38.41
C SER A 18 -35.12 -15.56 39.79
N GLY A 19 -34.70 -14.58 40.61
CA GLY A 19 -35.25 -14.33 41.95
C GLY A 19 -34.18 -14.17 43.04
N ALA A 20 -34.61 -13.75 44.23
CA ALA A 20 -33.72 -13.48 45.36
C ALA A 20 -33.29 -14.79 46.06
N ILE A 21 -31.98 -14.95 46.27
CA ILE A 21 -31.41 -16.04 47.06
C ILE A 21 -30.97 -15.43 48.39
N ALA A 22 -31.46 -15.96 49.51
CA ALA A 22 -31.02 -15.51 50.83
C ALA A 22 -29.53 -15.87 51.05
N ASP A 23 -28.76 -14.88 51.55
CA ASP A 23 -27.32 -14.90 51.86
C ASP A 23 -26.81 -16.24 52.49
N LYS A 24 -25.60 -16.74 52.29
CA LYS A 24 -24.34 -16.24 51.71
C LYS A 24 -23.45 -17.48 51.45
N VAL A 25 -23.10 -17.76 50.19
CA VAL A 25 -21.85 -18.43 49.83
C VAL A 25 -21.41 -17.79 48.52
N VAL A 26 -20.36 -16.97 48.56
CA VAL A 26 -19.71 -16.52 47.31
C VAL A 26 -18.92 -17.72 46.80
N SER A 27 -19.62 -18.62 46.11
CA SER A 27 -18.98 -19.61 45.27
C SER A 27 -18.82 -18.98 43.91
N THR A 28 -17.59 -18.65 43.53
CA THR A 28 -17.28 -18.25 42.15
C THR A 28 -17.42 -19.50 41.28
N SER A 29 -18.61 -19.71 40.71
CA SER A 29 -18.83 -20.81 39.78
C SER A 29 -18.26 -20.42 38.41
N CYS A 30 -17.11 -20.98 38.06
CA CYS A 30 -16.59 -20.91 36.71
C CYS A 30 -17.34 -21.93 35.84
N ASN A 31 -18.14 -21.45 34.90
CA ASN A 31 -18.74 -22.31 33.88
C ASN A 31 -17.67 -22.64 32.83
N LEU A 32 -16.97 -23.77 33.03
CA LEU A 32 -16.02 -24.28 32.05
C LEU A 32 -16.79 -25.00 30.95
N SER A 33 -16.91 -24.36 29.78
CA SER A 33 -17.38 -25.03 28.56
C SER A 33 -16.19 -25.70 27.89
N ILE A 34 -16.13 -27.02 27.97
CA ILE A 34 -15.12 -27.83 27.28
C ILE A 34 -15.72 -28.26 25.94
N ASP A 35 -15.32 -27.59 24.86
CA ASP A 35 -15.61 -28.05 23.51
C ASP A 35 -14.63 -29.19 23.16
N GLN A 36 -15.10 -30.44 23.29
CA GLN A 36 -14.30 -31.67 23.06
C GLN A 36 -13.84 -31.85 21.60
N GLY A 37 -13.97 -30.84 20.75
CA GLY A 37 -13.45 -30.81 19.39
C GLY A 37 -12.79 -29.50 18.99
N LEU A 38 -12.44 -28.63 19.95
CA LEU A 38 -11.77 -27.37 19.62
C LEU A 38 -10.47 -27.61 18.85
N ASP A 39 -9.67 -28.59 19.28
CA ASP A 39 -8.42 -28.96 18.60
C ASP A 39 -8.66 -29.42 17.16
N LEU A 40 -9.73 -30.19 16.93
CA LEU A 40 -10.11 -30.64 15.58
C LEU A 40 -10.61 -29.48 14.71
N LYS A 41 -11.35 -28.52 15.30
CA LYS A 41 -11.82 -27.32 14.60
C LYS A 41 -10.66 -26.40 14.26
N LEU A 42 -9.72 -26.24 15.19
CA LEU A 42 -8.53 -25.42 15.00
C LEU A 42 -7.60 -26.07 13.96
N SER A 43 -7.41 -27.40 14.01
CA SER A 43 -6.68 -28.15 12.99
C SER A 43 -7.32 -27.97 11.62
N LYS A 44 -8.64 -28.16 11.49
CA LYS A 44 -9.35 -27.96 10.22
C LYS A 44 -9.29 -26.52 9.72
N PHE A 45 -9.34 -25.55 10.62
CA PHE A 45 -9.19 -24.14 10.27
C PHE A 45 -7.81 -23.90 9.66
N TRP A 46 -6.76 -24.40 10.30
CA TRP A 46 -5.41 -24.32 9.75
C TRP A 46 -5.27 -25.13 8.45
N ASP A 47 -5.81 -26.33 8.33
CA ASP A 47 -5.75 -27.10 7.07
C ASP A 47 -6.39 -26.37 5.88
N ILE A 48 -7.39 -25.51 6.13
CA ILE A 48 -8.11 -24.75 5.08
C ILE A 48 -7.41 -23.43 4.76
N GLU A 49 -6.97 -22.70 5.79
CA GLU A 49 -6.34 -21.38 5.64
C GLU A 49 -4.83 -21.46 5.39
N GLU A 50 -4.21 -22.60 5.71
CA GLU A 50 -2.83 -22.87 5.38
C GLU A 50 -2.72 -22.95 3.87
N VAL A 51 -2.10 -21.92 3.29
CA VAL A 51 -1.65 -21.93 1.91
C VAL A 51 -0.62 -23.05 1.82
N THR A 52 -1.08 -24.24 1.42
CA THR A 52 -0.20 -25.38 1.19
C THR A 52 0.90 -24.95 0.22
N SER A 53 2.12 -24.77 0.73
CA SER A 53 3.30 -24.32 -0.02
C SER A 53 3.75 -25.31 -1.12
N SER A 54 2.94 -26.30 -1.45
CA SER A 54 3.33 -27.49 -2.21
C SER A 54 3.02 -27.42 -3.71
N GLN A 55 2.72 -26.23 -4.24
CA GLN A 55 2.72 -26.01 -5.68
C GLN A 55 3.61 -24.81 -6.02
N ASN A 56 4.92 -25.06 -6.02
CA ASN A 56 5.96 -24.18 -6.57
C ASN A 56 5.85 -24.09 -8.11
N ASN A 57 4.66 -23.74 -8.61
CA ASN A 57 4.36 -23.50 -10.02
C ASN A 57 4.79 -22.11 -10.47
N TYR A 58 5.83 -21.54 -9.85
CA TYR A 58 6.37 -20.28 -10.30
C TYR A 58 6.93 -20.41 -11.72
N THR A 59 6.51 -19.51 -12.58
CA THR A 59 7.13 -19.22 -13.86
C THR A 59 8.60 -18.85 -13.67
N ALA A 60 9.40 -18.91 -14.74
CA ALA A 60 10.81 -18.51 -14.68
C ALA A 60 10.97 -17.05 -14.23
N GLU A 61 10.05 -16.19 -14.65
CA GLU A 61 9.99 -14.78 -14.28
C GLU A 61 9.68 -14.57 -12.81
N GLU A 62 8.75 -15.34 -12.24
CA GLU A 62 8.41 -15.27 -10.81
C GLU A 62 9.58 -15.73 -9.95
N LYS A 63 10.25 -16.82 -10.32
CA LYS A 63 11.47 -17.29 -9.65
C LYS A 63 12.59 -16.24 -9.69
N ALA A 64 12.76 -15.57 -10.83
CA ALA A 64 13.74 -14.50 -10.97
C ALA A 64 13.38 -13.28 -10.10
N CYS A 65 12.09 -12.92 -10.00
CA CYS A 65 11.61 -11.85 -9.16
C CYS A 65 11.81 -12.15 -7.67
N GLU A 66 11.48 -13.37 -7.23
CA GLU A 66 11.68 -13.81 -5.85
C GLU A 66 13.17 -13.81 -5.49
N LYS A 67 14.02 -14.36 -6.37
CA LYS A 67 15.47 -14.30 -6.20
C LYS A 67 15.98 -12.86 -6.09
N HIS A 68 15.52 -11.97 -6.98
CA HIS A 68 15.88 -10.54 -6.93
C HIS A 68 15.47 -9.89 -5.61
N PHE A 69 14.26 -10.20 -5.12
CA PHE A 69 13.78 -9.71 -3.83
C PHE A 69 14.69 -10.17 -2.69
N ILE A 70 14.96 -11.47 -2.58
CA ILE A 70 15.79 -12.05 -1.52
C ILE A 70 17.20 -11.44 -1.53
N GLU A 71 17.79 -11.23 -2.71
CA GLU A 71 19.13 -10.66 -2.84
C GLU A 71 19.21 -9.16 -2.55
N ASN A 72 18.11 -8.42 -2.71
CA ASN A 72 18.11 -6.96 -2.69
C ASN A 72 17.16 -6.33 -1.66
N TYR A 73 16.52 -7.13 -0.80
CA TYR A 73 15.77 -6.62 0.34
C TYR A 73 16.70 -6.34 1.52
N ARG A 74 16.43 -5.27 2.25
CA ARG A 74 17.02 -4.99 3.55
C ARG A 74 16.04 -4.21 4.41
N ARG A 75 16.30 -4.10 5.71
CA ARG A 75 15.61 -3.17 6.60
C ARG A 75 16.53 -2.02 6.98
N ASN A 76 15.99 -0.81 7.10
CA ASN A 76 16.71 0.30 7.69
C ASN A 76 16.68 0.22 9.23
N GLU A 77 17.37 1.15 9.90
CA GLU A 77 17.42 1.23 11.37
C GLU A 77 16.02 1.43 12.00
N ASP A 78 15.09 2.06 11.28
CA ASP A 78 13.68 2.21 11.70
C ASP A 78 12.81 0.97 11.42
N GLY A 79 13.39 -0.12 10.91
CA GLY A 79 12.68 -1.36 10.59
C GLY A 79 11.87 -1.34 9.28
N ARG A 80 11.95 -0.26 8.48
CA ARG A 80 11.29 -0.14 7.16
C ARG A 80 12.01 -0.97 6.10
N PHE A 81 11.23 -1.60 5.23
CA PHE A 81 11.77 -2.35 4.10
C PHE A 81 12.32 -1.43 3.02
N ILE A 82 13.54 -1.72 2.59
CA ILE A 82 14.15 -1.16 1.39
C ILE A 82 14.29 -2.33 0.42
N VAL A 83 13.59 -2.22 -0.71
CA VAL A 83 13.55 -3.26 -1.75
C VAL A 83 13.96 -2.62 -3.06
N LYS A 84 14.84 -3.28 -3.81
CA LYS A 84 15.18 -2.87 -5.17
C LYS A 84 14.08 -3.30 -6.14
N LEU A 85 13.74 -2.42 -7.08
CA LEU A 85 12.75 -2.73 -8.10
C LEU A 85 13.30 -3.77 -9.10
N PRO A 86 12.63 -4.92 -9.28
CA PRO A 86 13.02 -5.91 -10.28
C PRO A 86 12.73 -5.38 -11.68
N LEU A 87 13.79 -5.13 -12.46
CA LEU A 87 13.67 -4.78 -13.87
C LEU A 87 13.87 -6.04 -14.71
N LYS A 88 13.04 -6.24 -15.74
CA LYS A 88 13.19 -7.37 -16.67
C LYS A 88 14.51 -7.25 -17.44
N GLU A 89 15.34 -8.28 -17.36
CA GLU A 89 16.55 -8.40 -18.19
C GLU A 89 16.15 -8.36 -19.68
N ASN A 90 17.00 -7.76 -20.52
CA ASN A 90 16.80 -7.60 -21.96
C ASN A 90 15.69 -6.64 -22.43
N ARG A 91 14.95 -5.95 -21.54
CA ARG A 91 14.37 -4.64 -21.91
C ARG A 91 15.44 -3.56 -21.82
N GLN A 92 16.56 -3.75 -22.51
CA GLN A 92 17.49 -2.67 -22.78
C GLN A 92 16.69 -1.54 -23.43
N LEU A 93 16.30 -0.55 -22.62
CA LEU A 93 16.50 0.88 -22.84
C LEU A 93 16.05 1.43 -24.21
N SER A 94 15.19 0.69 -24.92
CA SER A 94 14.60 1.06 -26.20
C SER A 94 13.21 1.62 -25.92
N LEU A 95 13.16 2.74 -25.20
CA LEU A 95 11.98 3.62 -25.21
C LEU A 95 11.82 4.34 -26.57
N GLY A 96 12.62 3.94 -27.57
CA GLY A 96 12.67 4.56 -28.88
C GLY A 96 13.11 6.03 -28.80
N ASN A 97 12.66 6.82 -29.78
CA ASN A 97 12.93 8.24 -29.86
C ASN A 97 12.03 9.05 -28.89
N SER A 98 12.28 8.89 -27.59
CA SER A 98 11.56 9.60 -26.52
C SER A 98 11.75 11.13 -26.58
N ARG A 99 12.90 11.58 -27.10
CA ARG A 99 13.27 13.00 -27.21
C ARG A 99 12.31 13.77 -28.11
N ASP A 100 12.06 13.27 -29.32
CA ASP A 100 11.21 14.00 -30.27
C ASP A 100 9.78 14.17 -29.75
N LEU A 101 9.25 13.14 -29.07
CA LEU A 101 7.94 13.22 -28.43
C LEU A 101 7.95 14.25 -27.28
N ALA A 102 8.97 14.22 -26.42
CA ALA A 102 9.10 15.15 -25.31
C ALA A 102 9.22 16.60 -25.80
N VAL A 103 10.03 16.86 -26.84
CA VAL A 103 10.21 18.20 -27.44
C VAL A 103 8.91 18.71 -28.06
N LYS A 104 8.20 17.88 -28.83
CA LYS A 104 6.89 18.27 -29.40
C LYS A 104 5.88 18.65 -28.31
N ARG A 105 5.85 17.89 -27.21
CA ARG A 105 4.97 18.17 -26.06
C ARG A 105 5.41 19.40 -25.28
N PHE A 106 6.71 19.63 -25.14
CA PHE A 106 7.27 20.85 -24.55
C PHE A 106 6.80 22.10 -25.28
N TYR A 107 6.95 22.16 -26.62
CA TYR A 107 6.47 23.30 -27.39
C TYR A 107 4.95 23.50 -27.31
N ALA A 108 4.18 22.42 -27.21
CA ALA A 108 2.73 22.52 -26.99
C ALA A 108 2.41 23.10 -25.61
N LEU A 109 3.15 22.70 -24.58
CA LEU A 109 3.04 23.26 -23.23
C LEU A 109 3.41 24.74 -23.23
N GLU A 110 4.52 25.15 -23.85
CA GLU A 110 4.91 26.55 -23.94
C GLU A 110 3.82 27.42 -24.58
N ARG A 111 3.22 26.98 -25.70
CA ARG A 111 2.10 27.71 -26.31
C ARG A 111 0.92 27.86 -25.35
N LYS A 112 0.57 26.79 -24.60
CA LYS A 112 -0.52 26.82 -23.61
C LYS A 112 -0.20 27.81 -22.47
N LEU A 113 1.03 27.80 -21.97
CA LEU A 113 1.49 28.70 -20.90
C LEU A 113 1.48 30.16 -21.36
N CYS A 114 1.85 30.43 -22.61
CA CYS A 114 1.77 31.78 -23.18
C CYS A 114 0.32 32.29 -23.27
N GLN A 115 -0.64 31.41 -23.58
CA GLN A 115 -2.06 31.77 -23.69
C GLN A 115 -2.76 31.88 -22.32
N GLN A 116 -2.21 31.28 -21.27
CA GLN A 116 -2.85 31.17 -19.95
C GLN A 116 -1.89 31.65 -18.84
N PRO A 117 -1.86 32.97 -18.53
CA PRO A 117 -0.92 33.55 -17.56
C PRO A 117 -1.00 32.95 -16.15
N THR A 118 -2.21 32.63 -15.67
CA THR A 118 -2.42 32.01 -14.35
C THR A 118 -1.77 30.63 -14.28
N LEU A 119 -1.99 29.78 -15.30
CA LEU A 119 -1.38 28.46 -15.40
C LEU A 119 0.16 28.56 -15.50
N LYS A 120 0.68 29.56 -16.24
CA LYS A 120 2.13 29.81 -16.31
C LYS A 120 2.75 30.08 -14.94
N THR A 121 2.08 30.90 -14.14
CA THR A 121 2.56 31.26 -12.80
C THR A 121 2.64 30.03 -11.91
N GLN A 122 1.53 29.28 -11.80
CA GLN A 122 1.46 28.05 -11.00
C GLN A 122 2.46 26.97 -11.46
N TYR A 123 2.61 26.81 -12.77
CA TYR A 123 3.59 25.88 -13.33
C TYR A 123 5.02 26.26 -12.96
N THR A 124 5.35 27.55 -13.05
CA THR A 124 6.70 28.05 -12.76
C THR A 124 7.02 27.88 -11.28
N GLU A 125 6.08 28.20 -10.39
CA GLU A 125 6.19 27.99 -8.95
C GLU A 125 6.47 26.51 -8.63
N PHE A 126 5.68 25.59 -9.19
CA PHE A 126 5.88 24.15 -9.02
C PHE A 126 7.27 23.68 -9.48
N ILE A 127 7.71 24.11 -10.66
CA ILE A 127 9.01 23.72 -11.21
C ILE A 127 10.16 24.22 -10.32
N ASN A 128 10.06 25.42 -9.77
CA ASN A 128 11.06 25.97 -8.84
C ASN A 128 11.08 25.20 -7.51
N GLU A 129 9.91 24.94 -6.91
CA GLU A 129 9.79 24.13 -5.70
C GLU A 129 10.40 22.73 -5.91
N TYR A 130 10.13 22.11 -7.06
CA TYR A 130 10.67 20.80 -7.40
C TYR A 130 12.22 20.78 -7.51
N VAL A 131 12.84 21.91 -7.89
CA VAL A 131 14.30 22.09 -7.87
C VAL A 131 14.79 22.28 -6.44
N GLU A 132 14.12 23.13 -5.67
CA GLU A 132 14.49 23.46 -4.29
C GLU A 132 14.46 22.22 -3.38
N LEU A 133 13.47 21.34 -3.59
CA LEU A 133 13.36 20.04 -2.91
C LEU A 133 14.40 19.01 -3.38
N GLY A 134 15.24 19.35 -4.37
CA GLY A 134 16.26 18.46 -4.93
C GLY A 134 15.68 17.34 -5.80
N HIS A 135 14.41 17.44 -6.23
CA HIS A 135 13.77 16.44 -7.08
C HIS A 135 14.10 16.62 -8.57
N MET A 136 14.60 17.79 -8.99
CA MET A 136 15.22 17.97 -10.30
C MET A 136 16.46 18.86 -10.25
N GLN A 137 17.36 18.67 -11.23
CA GLN A 137 18.53 19.50 -11.41
C GLN A 137 18.72 19.85 -12.89
N ARG A 138 19.20 21.06 -13.16
CA ARG A 138 19.61 21.46 -14.51
C ARG A 138 20.82 20.62 -14.96
N ILE A 139 20.68 19.99 -16.12
CA ILE A 139 21.77 19.23 -16.75
C ILE A 139 22.69 20.20 -17.51
N HIS A 140 24.01 20.09 -17.30
CA HIS A 140 25.00 20.83 -18.08
C HIS A 140 25.22 20.18 -19.46
N GLU A 141 25.33 20.99 -20.51
CA GLU A 141 25.46 20.57 -21.90
C GLU A 141 26.67 19.66 -22.16
N THR A 142 27.75 19.83 -21.38
CA THR A 142 28.95 18.97 -21.41
C THR A 142 28.68 17.52 -21.00
N LYS A 143 27.63 17.26 -20.20
CA LYS A 143 27.21 15.90 -19.84
C LYS A 143 26.32 15.24 -20.90
N LEU A 144 25.74 16.01 -21.82
CA LEU A 144 24.91 15.50 -22.91
C LEU A 144 25.73 14.92 -24.07
N HIS A 145 26.95 15.41 -24.29
CA HIS A 145 27.87 14.88 -25.31
C HIS A 145 28.67 13.64 -24.86
N ASN A 146 28.87 13.48 -23.55
CA ASN A 146 29.63 12.36 -22.97
C ASN A 146 28.76 11.21 -22.45
N ALA A 147 27.44 11.40 -22.38
CA ALA A 147 26.53 10.31 -22.11
C ALA A 147 26.40 9.47 -23.38
N ASP A 148 26.63 8.16 -23.31
CA ASP A 148 26.19 7.23 -24.35
C ASP A 148 24.76 7.63 -24.74
N THR A 149 24.57 8.15 -25.95
CA THR A 149 23.27 8.69 -26.42
C THR A 149 22.13 7.68 -26.28
N ASN A 150 22.48 6.39 -26.12
CA ASN A 150 21.62 5.25 -25.87
C ASN A 150 21.12 5.08 -24.41
N LYS A 151 21.49 5.94 -23.46
CA LYS A 151 21.10 5.81 -22.04
C LYS A 151 20.28 6.98 -21.48
N SER A 152 19.97 8.00 -22.30
CA SER A 152 19.16 9.16 -21.87
C SER A 152 17.70 9.02 -22.30
N PHE A 153 16.78 9.23 -21.36
CA PHE A 153 15.34 9.19 -21.61
C PHE A 153 14.69 10.53 -21.32
N TYR A 154 13.80 10.94 -22.22
CA TYR A 154 13.08 12.20 -22.11
C TYR A 154 11.61 11.91 -21.84
N PHE A 155 11.10 12.39 -20.71
CA PHE A 155 9.69 12.27 -20.38
C PHE A 155 8.93 13.53 -20.84
N PRO A 156 7.84 13.38 -21.59
CA PRO A 156 6.94 14.48 -21.86
C PRO A 156 6.36 15.01 -20.54
N HIS A 157 6.56 16.30 -20.27
CA HIS A 157 6.00 16.93 -19.09
C HIS A 157 4.63 17.57 -19.41
N HIS A 158 3.67 17.44 -18.49
CA HIS A 158 2.35 18.03 -18.61
C HIS A 158 1.96 18.73 -17.32
N ALA A 159 1.53 19.99 -17.43
CA ALA A 159 1.05 20.74 -16.28
C ALA A 159 -0.34 20.23 -15.86
N VAL A 160 -0.43 19.64 -14.67
CA VAL A 160 -1.69 19.24 -14.03
C VAL A 160 -1.99 20.23 -12.92
N ILE A 161 -3.05 21.03 -13.08
CA ILE A 161 -3.57 21.87 -12.00
C ILE A 161 -4.75 21.11 -11.38
N LYS A 162 -4.72 20.94 -10.06
CA LYS A 162 -5.93 20.64 -9.31
C LYS A 162 -6.63 21.96 -8.99
N GLU A 163 -7.84 22.13 -9.51
CA GLU A 163 -8.72 23.19 -8.99
C GLU A 163 -8.92 22.92 -7.49
N ARG A 164 -8.87 23.97 -6.66
CA ARG A 164 -9.13 23.83 -5.22
C ARG A 164 -10.62 23.57 -4.99
N GLY A 165 -11.08 22.38 -5.35
CA GLY A 165 -12.37 21.81 -5.00
C GLY A 165 -12.21 20.96 -3.76
N ASN A 166 -12.43 21.57 -2.60
CA ASN A 166 -12.89 20.95 -1.36
C ASN A 166 -12.31 19.57 -0.99
N CYS A 167 -11.00 19.48 -0.71
CA CYS A 167 -10.45 18.44 0.16
C CYS A 167 -9.34 19.09 0.98
N ALA A 168 -9.68 19.44 2.21
CA ALA A 168 -8.74 19.90 3.21
C ALA A 168 -7.74 18.78 3.54
N ASN A 169 -6.48 19.18 3.65
CA ASN A 169 -5.42 18.60 4.48
C ASN A 169 -5.15 17.09 4.35
N SER A 170 -4.13 16.76 3.55
CA SER A 170 -3.19 15.72 3.94
C SER A 170 -1.77 16.28 3.79
N PRO A 171 -1.05 16.54 4.89
CA PRO A 171 0.38 16.82 4.85
C PRO A 171 1.19 15.52 4.58
N PRO A 172 2.48 15.65 4.21
CA PRO A 172 3.38 14.54 3.86
C PRO A 172 3.64 13.55 4.99
#